data_AF-A0A1X0Q7Z0-F1
#
_entry.id   AF-A0A1X0Q7Z0-F1
#
_cell.length_a   1.000
_cell.length_b   1.000
_cell.length_c   1.000
_cell.angle_alpha   90.00
_cell.angle_beta   90.00
_cell.angle_gamma   90.00
#
_symmetry.space_group_name_H-M   'P 1'
#
loop_
_entity.id
_entity.type
_entity.pdbx_description
1 polymer ?
#
loop_
_entity_poly.entity_id
_entity_poly.type
_entity_poly.pdbx_seq_one_letter_code
_entity_poly.pdbx_strand_id
1 'polypeptide(L)'
;MKTKPFTRNSGSVAFRCCNRSCNDFSKYVSIRTKSLLSDFTVPLRDFLLVACKWLNNHTHVQIGTEVNIKNKSIIKIIDLLRNQCFKYKTKNPIRLGGDGMIVQIDESLFRHIQKYHRGR
;
A
#
# COMPACT_ATOMS: atom_id res chain seq x y z
N MET A 1 27.03 3.34 3.78
CA MET A 1 26.31 3.68 5.05
C MET A 1 26.09 2.39 5.83
N LYS A 2 26.07 2.42 7.17
CA LYS A 2 25.75 1.25 8.00
C LYS A 2 24.48 1.51 8.80
N THR A 3 23.66 0.49 9.03
CA THR A 3 22.51 0.60 9.93
C THR A 3 23.00 0.66 11.38
N LYS A 4 22.42 1.56 12.17
CA LYS A 4 22.68 1.70 13.60
C LYS A 4 21.37 1.88 14.37
N PRO A 5 21.33 1.47 15.66
CA PRO A 5 20.20 1.77 16.54
C PRO A 5 19.96 3.28 16.60
N PHE A 6 18.70 3.69 16.55
CA PHE A 6 18.29 5.09 16.57
C PHE A 6 16.97 5.24 17.31
N THR A 7 17.00 5.91 18.46
CA THR A 7 15.90 6.00 19.42
C THR A 7 14.77 6.96 19.01
N ARG A 8 15.05 7.93 18.13
CA ARG A 8 14.06 8.95 17.73
C ARG A 8 13.07 8.48 16.65
N ASN A 9 13.26 7.31 16.02
CA ASN A 9 12.39 6.82 14.95
C ASN A 9 11.62 5.57 15.38
N SER A 10 10.39 5.40 14.89
CA SER A 10 9.51 4.26 15.23
C SER A 10 10.07 2.90 14.81
N GLY A 11 11.04 2.88 13.89
CA GLY A 11 11.71 1.65 13.42
C GLY A 11 12.96 1.26 14.21
N SER A 12 13.33 1.98 15.29
CA SER A 12 14.50 1.77 16.17
C SER A 12 15.87 1.68 15.48
N VAL A 13 15.95 1.80 14.15
CA VAL A 13 17.14 1.68 13.32
C VAL A 13 17.14 2.80 12.26
N ALA A 14 18.32 3.35 11.98
CA ALA A 14 18.54 4.34 10.93
C ALA A 14 19.89 4.10 10.23
N PHE A 15 20.06 4.67 9.03
CA PHE A 15 21.35 4.69 8.36
C PHE A 15 22.25 5.76 8.99
N ARG A 16 23.49 5.40 9.34
CA ARG A 16 24.51 6.35 9.78
C ARG A 16 25.61 6.46 8.73
N CYS A 17 26.00 7.69 8.42
CA CYS A 17 27.21 7.91 7.64
C CYS A 17 28.45 7.55 8.47
N CYS A 18 29.26 6.62 7.96
CA CYS A 18 30.52 6.19 8.59
C CYS A 18 31.75 6.76 7.87
N ASN A 19 31.56 7.51 6.78
CA ASN A 19 32.67 8.06 6.02
C ASN A 19 33.17 9.36 6.66
N ARG A 20 34.42 9.36 7.15
CA ARG A 20 35.02 10.52 7.83
C ARG A 20 35.28 11.71 6.90
N SER A 21 35.43 11.49 5.59
CA SER A 21 35.63 12.55 4.60
C SER A 21 34.32 13.17 4.08
N CYS A 22 33.18 12.72 4.59
CA CYS A 22 31.87 13.24 4.19
C CYS A 22 31.41 14.34 5.16
N ASN A 23 30.88 15.45 4.63
CA ASN A 23 30.28 16.54 5.43
C ASN A 23 29.09 16.07 6.30
N ASP A 24 28.48 14.94 5.94
CA ASP A 24 27.39 14.31 6.68
C ASP A 24 27.89 13.20 7.63
N PHE A 25 29.18 13.16 7.97
CA PHE A 25 29.73 12.19 8.90
C PHE A 25 28.92 12.16 10.21
N SER A 26 28.62 10.95 10.70
CA SER A 26 27.80 10.72 11.88
C SER A 26 26.33 11.18 11.82
N LYS A 27 25.86 11.78 10.71
CA LYS A 27 24.43 12.06 10.55
C LYS A 27 23.62 10.76 10.38
N TYR A 28 22.40 10.81 10.90
CA TYR A 28 21.41 9.74 10.80
C TYR A 28 20.39 10.07 9.72
N VAL A 29 20.07 9.08 8.89
CA VAL A 29 19.05 9.16 7.85
C VAL A 29 18.05 8.03 8.08
N SER A 30 16.75 8.35 8.05
CA SER A 30 15.71 7.33 8.22
C SER A 30 15.75 6.32 7.08
N ILE A 31 15.47 5.05 7.38
CA ILE A 31 15.32 4.00 6.36
C ILE A 31 14.17 4.32 5.40
N ARG A 32 13.21 5.15 5.84
CA ARG A 32 12.04 5.56 5.06
C ARG A 32 12.29 6.78 4.17
N THR A 33 13.46 7.42 4.29
CA THR A 33 13.76 8.62 3.51
C THR A 33 13.76 8.29 2.02
N LYS A 34 13.05 9.09 1.21
CA LYS A 34 12.88 8.91 -0.25
C LYS A 34 12.25 7.57 -0.68
N SER A 35 11.46 6.94 0.18
CA SER A 35 10.68 5.75 -0.18
C SER A 35 9.17 6.00 -0.05
N LEU A 36 8.37 5.05 -0.51
CA LEU A 36 6.90 5.06 -0.36
C LEU A 36 6.44 5.16 1.10
N LEU A 37 7.34 4.90 2.05
CA LEU A 37 7.06 4.88 3.49
C LEU A 37 7.41 6.21 4.18
N SER A 38 7.88 7.23 3.45
CA SER A 38 8.30 8.52 4.03
C SER A 38 7.18 9.19 4.82
N ASP A 39 5.94 9.05 4.36
CA ASP A 39 4.79 9.78 4.87
C ASP A 39 4.07 9.04 6.01
N PHE A 40 4.56 7.84 6.36
CA PHE A 40 3.96 6.98 7.36
C PHE A 40 4.76 7.02 8.65
N THR A 41 4.07 7.27 9.75
CA THR A 41 4.63 7.21 11.11
C THR A 41 4.48 5.82 11.75
N VAL A 42 3.54 5.02 11.25
CA VAL A 42 3.23 3.66 11.69
C VAL A 42 4.49 2.77 11.68
N PRO A 43 4.71 1.88 12.66
CA PRO A 43 5.81 0.92 12.62
C PRO A 43 5.82 0.08 11.33
N LEU A 44 7.00 -0.33 10.87
CA LEU A 44 7.12 -1.06 9.59
C LEU A 44 6.38 -2.41 9.65
N ARG A 45 6.50 -3.11 10.78
CA ARG A 45 5.80 -4.37 11.05
C ARG A 45 4.29 -4.23 10.84
N ASP A 46 3.73 -3.18 11.41
CA ASP A 46 2.31 -2.87 11.39
C ASP A 46 1.84 -2.48 9.98
N PHE A 47 2.64 -1.71 9.25
CA PHE A 47 2.41 -1.44 7.83
C PHE A 47 2.35 -2.74 7.00
N LEU A 48 3.32 -3.64 7.18
CA LEU A 48 3.38 -4.91 6.45
C LEU A 48 2.19 -5.81 6.81
N LEU A 49 1.78 -5.84 8.07
CA LEU A 49 0.62 -6.63 8.51
C LEU A 49 -0.66 -6.16 7.84
N VAL A 50 -0.91 -4.83 7.79
CA VAL A 50 -2.04 -4.25 7.06
C VAL A 50 -1.99 -4.62 5.59
N ALA A 51 -0.82 -4.50 4.95
CA ALA A 51 -0.64 -4.85 3.54
C ALA A 51 -0.95 -6.34 3.28
N CYS A 52 -0.40 -7.26 4.08
CA CYS A 52 -0.67 -8.69 3.96
C CYS A 52 -2.15 -9.02 4.14
N LYS A 53 -2.83 -8.39 5.11
CA LYS A 53 -4.26 -8.62 5.34
C LYS A 53 -5.11 -8.09 4.20
N TRP A 54 -4.79 -6.90 3.69
CA TRP A 54 -5.48 -6.32 2.54
C TRP A 54 -5.32 -7.16 1.26
N LEU A 55 -4.12 -7.70 1.01
CA LEU A 55 -3.87 -8.62 -0.10
C LEU A 55 -4.66 -9.94 0.02
N ASN A 56 -4.98 -10.36 1.23
CA ASN A 56 -5.86 -11.51 1.52
C ASN A 56 -7.35 -11.15 1.54
N ASN A 57 -7.77 -10.07 0.87
CA ASN A 57 -9.16 -9.62 0.74
C ASN A 57 -9.89 -9.27 2.05
N HIS A 58 -9.15 -8.98 3.14
CA HIS A 58 -9.78 -8.47 4.35
C HIS A 58 -10.27 -7.02 4.14
N THR A 59 -11.44 -6.73 4.68
CA THR A 59 -11.99 -5.37 4.71
C THR A 59 -11.22 -4.51 5.71
N HIS A 60 -11.23 -3.19 5.53
CA HIS A 60 -10.57 -2.26 6.47
C HIS A 60 -11.13 -2.37 7.90
N VAL A 61 -12.41 -2.76 8.06
CA VAL A 61 -13.03 -3.01 9.38
C VAL A 61 -12.42 -4.24 10.04
N GLN A 62 -12.31 -5.35 9.31
CA GLN A 62 -11.66 -6.59 9.80
C GLN A 62 -10.19 -6.35 10.15
N ILE A 63 -9.48 -5.59 9.30
CA ILE A 63 -8.09 -5.22 9.58
C ILE A 63 -8.00 -4.37 10.85
N GLY A 64 -8.92 -3.43 11.06
CA GLY A 64 -8.96 -2.59 12.26
C GLY A 64 -9.25 -3.36 13.55
N THR A 65 -10.00 -4.47 13.48
CA THR A 65 -10.24 -5.33 14.65
C THR A 65 -9.05 -6.22 15.00
N GLU A 66 -8.26 -6.63 14.01
CA GLU A 66 -7.11 -7.52 14.21
C GLU A 66 -5.81 -6.76 14.46
N VAL A 67 -5.71 -5.54 13.93
CA VAL A 67 -4.52 -4.72 13.98
C VAL A 67 -4.80 -3.49 14.84
N ASN A 68 -4.08 -3.35 15.95
CA ASN A 68 -4.24 -2.24 16.90
C ASN A 68 -3.67 -0.92 16.37
N ILE A 69 -4.22 -0.42 15.26
CA ILE A 69 -3.83 0.82 14.58
C ILE A 69 -5.09 1.66 14.36
N LYS A 70 -4.94 2.98 14.39
CA LYS A 70 -6.02 3.92 14.04
C LYS A 70 -6.54 3.66 12.62
N ASN A 71 -7.86 3.56 12.45
CA ASN A 71 -8.52 3.37 11.16
C ASN A 71 -8.04 4.35 10.08
N LYS A 72 -7.79 5.63 10.44
CA LYS A 72 -7.25 6.64 9.53
C LYS A 72 -5.91 6.22 8.92
N SER A 73 -5.03 5.58 9.69
CA SER A 73 -3.75 5.08 9.19
C SER A 73 -3.93 3.85 8.30
N ILE A 74 -4.84 2.93 8.66
CA ILE A 74 -5.17 1.76 7.84
C ILE A 74 -5.67 2.18 6.46
N ILE A 75 -6.62 3.12 6.41
CA ILE A 75 -7.17 3.66 5.16
C ILE A 75 -6.05 4.28 4.31
N LYS A 76 -5.18 5.11 4.91
CA LYS A 76 -4.03 5.70 4.20
C LYS A 76 -3.10 4.64 3.59
N ILE A 77 -2.84 3.54 4.31
CA ILE A 77 -2.00 2.45 3.82
C ILE A 77 -2.67 1.78 2.63
N ILE A 78 -3.96 1.43 2.76
CA ILE A 78 -4.75 0.80 1.69
C ILE A 78 -4.81 1.69 0.45
N ASP A 79 -5.04 2.99 0.62
CA ASP A 79 -5.09 3.95 -0.48
C ASP A 79 -3.75 4.06 -1.21
N LEU A 80 -2.63 4.04 -0.47
CA LEU A 80 -1.30 3.99 -1.09
C LEU A 80 -1.13 2.73 -1.95
N LEU A 81 -1.49 1.56 -1.42
CA LEU A 81 -1.40 0.30 -2.15
C LEU A 81 -2.26 0.32 -3.41
N ARG A 82 -3.52 0.77 -3.28
CA ARG A 82 -4.45 0.91 -4.40
C ARG A 82 -3.91 1.86 -5.47
N ASN A 83 -3.36 3.00 -5.08
CA ASN A 83 -2.75 3.97 -6.00
C ASN A 83 -1.55 3.38 -6.73
N GLN A 84 -0.76 2.53 -6.08
CA GLN A 84 0.35 1.86 -6.73
C GLN A 84 -0.12 0.83 -7.77
N CYS A 85 -1.15 0.04 -7.45
CA CYS A 85 -1.79 -0.85 -8.41
C CYS A 85 -2.42 -0.08 -9.58
N PHE A 86 -3.04 1.07 -9.31
CA PHE A 86 -3.61 1.94 -10.34
C PHE A 86 -2.53 2.44 -11.30
N LYS A 87 -1.43 3.00 -10.78
CA LYS A 87 -0.28 3.44 -11.60
C LYS A 87 0.26 2.32 -12.49
N TYR A 88 0.31 1.09 -11.98
CA TYR A 88 0.73 -0.06 -12.76
C TYR A 88 -0.24 -0.36 -13.92
N LYS A 89 -1.56 -0.37 -13.64
CA LYS A 89 -2.59 -0.58 -14.67
C LYS A 89 -2.62 0.54 -15.71
N THR A 90 -2.37 1.79 -15.32
CA THR A 90 -2.30 2.91 -16.28
C THR A 90 -1.11 2.76 -17.23
N LYS A 91 0.04 2.30 -16.73
CA LYS A 91 1.23 2.04 -17.56
C LYS A 91 1.11 0.78 -18.41
N ASN A 92 0.39 -0.21 -17.90
CA ASN A 92 0.18 -1.50 -18.56
C ASN A 92 -1.33 -1.70 -18.75
N PRO A 93 -1.96 -0.92 -19.65
CA PRO A 93 -3.37 -1.09 -19.91
C PRO A 93 -3.62 -2.51 -20.42
N ILE A 94 -4.67 -3.13 -19.90
CA ILE A 94 -5.14 -4.41 -20.44
C ILE A 94 -5.56 -4.12 -21.88
N ARG A 95 -4.89 -4.74 -22.84
CA ARG A 95 -5.28 -4.65 -24.24
C ARG A 95 -6.56 -5.47 -24.40
N LEU A 96 -7.65 -4.78 -24.69
CA LEU A 96 -8.89 -5.38 -25.13
C LEU A 96 -8.90 -5.32 -26.65
N GLY A 97 -8.70 -6.47 -27.30
CA GLY A 97 -8.63 -6.58 -28.75
C GLY A 97 -7.24 -6.34 -29.36
N GLY A 98 -7.22 -6.12 -30.67
CA GLY A 98 -6.05 -5.89 -31.51
C GLY A 98 -6.49 -5.19 -32.80
N ASP A 99 -5.55 -4.91 -33.71
CA ASP A 99 -5.87 -4.24 -34.98
C ASP A 99 -6.95 -4.99 -35.75
N GLY A 100 -7.99 -4.27 -36.18
CA GLY A 100 -9.15 -4.82 -36.91
C GLY A 100 -10.21 -5.52 -36.04
N MET A 101 -10.08 -5.53 -34.71
CA MET A 101 -11.04 -6.20 -33.82
C MET A 101 -11.99 -5.22 -33.13
N ILE A 102 -13.30 -5.48 -33.24
CA ILE A 102 -14.32 -4.79 -32.45
C ILE A 102 -14.54 -5.59 -31.17
N VAL A 103 -14.20 -5.01 -30.02
CA VAL A 103 -14.48 -5.61 -28.71
C VAL A 103 -15.72 -4.96 -28.13
N GLN A 104 -16.83 -5.69 -28.14
CA GLN A 104 -18.05 -5.30 -27.47
C GLN A 104 -17.98 -5.75 -26.01
N ILE A 105 -17.93 -4.78 -25.08
CA ILE A 105 -18.03 -5.05 -23.65
C ILE A 105 -19.50 -4.95 -23.29
N ASP A 106 -20.15 -6.09 -23.12
CA ASP A 106 -21.51 -6.11 -22.59
C ASP A 106 -21.42 -6.06 -21.06
N GLU A 107 -21.92 -4.98 -20.46
CA GLU A 107 -22.10 -4.91 -19.00
C GLU A 107 -23.27 -5.83 -18.63
N SER A 108 -23.03 -7.13 -18.60
CA SER A 108 -24.01 -8.10 -18.12
C SER A 108 -24.32 -7.76 -16.66
N LEU A 109 -25.48 -7.14 -16.44
CA LEU A 109 -26.00 -6.72 -15.14
C LEU A 109 -26.43 -7.97 -14.36
N PHE A 110 -25.49 -8.69 -13.76
CA PHE A 110 -25.78 -9.82 -12.86
C PHE A 110 -26.39 -9.33 -11.54
N ARG A 111 -27.63 -8.84 -11.58
CA ARG A 111 -28.47 -8.73 -10.38
C ARG A 111 -29.09 -10.10 -10.14
N HIS A 112 -28.38 -10.95 -9.41
CA HIS A 112 -28.93 -12.21 -8.89
C HIS A 112 -29.82 -12.02 -7.64
N ILE A 113 -30.14 -10.77 -7.28
CA ILE A 113 -31.07 -10.46 -6.19
C ILE A 113 -32.34 -9.90 -6.82
N GLN A 114 -33.39 -10.71 -6.77
CA GLN A 114 -34.72 -10.32 -7.22
C GLN A 114 -35.17 -9.06 -6.46
N LYS A 115 -35.51 -8.00 -7.19
CA LYS A 115 -36.27 -6.89 -6.61
C LYS A 115 -37.63 -7.45 -6.21
N TYR A 116 -37.93 -7.44 -4.91
CA TYR A 116 -39.23 -7.82 -4.34
C TYR A 116 -39.63 -9.30 -4.39
N HIS A 117 -38.69 -10.25 -4.51
CA HIS A 117 -39.02 -11.69 -4.51
C HIS A 117 -40.14 -12.07 -5.51
N ARG A 118 -40.26 -11.33 -6.63
CA ARG A 118 -41.27 -11.56 -7.66
C ARG A 118 -40.58 -11.87 -8.98
N GLY A 119 -40.84 -13.06 -9.49
CA GLY A 119 -40.26 -13.63 -10.71
C GLY A 119 -39.94 -15.11 -10.47
N ARG A 120 -40.43 -15.97 -11.37
CA ARG A 120 -40.40 -17.43 -11.24
C ARG A 120 -38.99 -18.00 -11.30
#